data_AF-A0A376SAP4-F1
#
_entry.id   AF-A0A376SAP4-F1
#
_cell.length_a   1.000
_cell.length_b   1.000
_cell.length_c   1.000
_cell.angle_alpha   90.00
_cell.angle_beta   90.00
_cell.angle_gamma   90.00
#
_symmetry.space_group_name_H-M   'P 1'
#
loop_
_entity.id
_entity.type
_entity.pdbx_description
1 polymer ?
#
loop_
_entity_poly.entity_id
_entity_poly.type
_entity_poly.pdbx_seq_one_letter_code
_entity_poly.pdbx_strand_id
1 'polypeptide(L)'
;MQKAPDSEQTLKKGMKVAIPYYYELHSQLKEMYPEVEWIKVDNASAAFHKVKEGELDALVATQLNSRYMIDHYYPNELYHFLIPGVPNASLSFAFPRGEPELKDIINKALNAIPQAKFCA
;
A
#
# COMPACT_ATOMS: atom_id res chain seq x y z
N MET A 1 3.53 3.45 20.01
CA MET A 1 3.42 2.09 19.44
C MET A 1 2.51 1.26 20.33
N GLN A 2 1.20 1.28 20.10
CA GLN A 2 0.28 0.32 20.73
C GLN A 2 0.13 -0.86 19.78
N LYS A 3 0.55 -2.04 20.23
CA LYS A 3 0.29 -3.32 19.56
C LYS A 3 -1.23 -3.55 19.58
N ALA A 4 -1.84 -3.59 18.40
CA ALA A 4 -3.13 -4.24 18.23
C ALA A 4 -2.96 -5.76 18.54
N PRO A 5 -3.99 -6.43 19.09
CA PRO A 5 -3.89 -7.82 19.53
C PRO A 5 -3.57 -8.77 18.36
N ASP A 6 -2.72 -9.77 18.64
CA ASP A 6 -2.12 -10.81 17.78
C ASP A 6 -3.12 -11.74 17.04
N SER A 7 -4.39 -11.37 16.92
CA SER A 7 -5.33 -12.10 16.08
C SER A 7 -5.05 -11.76 14.62
N GLU A 8 -4.52 -12.71 13.84
CA GLU A 8 -4.31 -12.66 12.39
C GLU A 8 -5.31 -11.73 11.69
N GLN A 9 -4.94 -10.46 11.51
CA GLN A 9 -5.78 -9.49 10.84
C GLN A 9 -5.68 -9.79 9.36
N THR A 10 -6.74 -10.36 8.82
CA THR A 10 -6.86 -10.76 7.42
C THR A 10 -8.17 -10.23 6.85
N LEU A 11 -8.24 -10.13 5.53
CA LEU A 11 -9.47 -9.77 4.83
C LEU A 11 -10.52 -10.88 5.04
N LYS A 12 -11.72 -10.48 5.45
CA LYS A 12 -12.82 -11.38 5.76
C LYS A 12 -13.85 -11.39 4.63
N LYS A 13 -14.58 -12.49 4.50
CA LYS A 13 -15.73 -12.62 3.60
C LYS A 13 -16.71 -11.46 3.81
N GLY A 14 -17.18 -10.87 2.72
CA GLY A 14 -18.18 -9.81 2.71
C GLY A 14 -17.67 -8.40 3.03
N MET A 15 -16.37 -8.23 3.28
CA MET A 15 -15.79 -6.89 3.45
C MET A 15 -15.81 -6.10 2.14
N LYS A 16 -16.13 -4.82 2.23
CA LYS A 16 -15.96 -3.80 1.17
C LYS A 16 -14.54 -3.25 1.24
N VAL A 17 -13.70 -3.69 0.32
CA VAL A 17 -12.28 -3.34 0.32
C VAL A 17 -11.97 -2.46 -0.87
N ALA A 18 -11.51 -1.25 -0.60
CA ALA A 18 -11.08 -0.35 -1.65
C ALA A 18 -9.67 -0.69 -2.15
N ILE A 19 -9.45 -0.52 -3.45
CA ILE A 19 -8.14 -0.63 -4.08
C ILE A 19 -8.00 0.44 -5.16
N PRO A 20 -6.91 1.22 -5.18
CA PRO A 20 -6.65 2.15 -6.26
C PRO A 20 -6.61 1.44 -7.62
N TYR A 21 -7.34 1.95 -8.61
CA TYR A 21 -7.52 1.25 -9.89
C TYR A 21 -6.21 1.02 -10.67
N TYR A 22 -5.17 1.80 -10.35
CA TYR A 22 -3.84 1.75 -10.96
C TYR A 22 -2.92 0.72 -10.30
N TYR A 23 -3.37 0.00 -9.27
CA TYR A 23 -2.63 -1.13 -8.72
C TYR A 23 -2.84 -2.39 -9.56
N GLU A 24 -1.75 -2.91 -10.12
CA GLU A 24 -1.74 -4.16 -10.89
C GLU A 24 -2.15 -5.38 -10.02
N LEU A 25 -2.05 -5.24 -8.70
CA LEU A 25 -2.35 -6.28 -7.72
C LEU A 25 -3.83 -6.68 -7.66
N HIS A 26 -4.75 -5.88 -8.20
CA HIS A 26 -6.19 -6.12 -8.09
C HIS A 26 -6.62 -7.52 -8.58
N SER A 27 -6.08 -8.00 -9.70
CA SER A 27 -6.43 -9.32 -10.23
C SER A 27 -5.99 -10.45 -9.28
N GLN A 28 -4.74 -10.39 -8.80
CA GLN A 28 -4.18 -11.36 -7.85
C GLN A 28 -4.99 -11.39 -6.54
N LEU A 29 -5.32 -10.21 -5.99
CA LEU A 29 -6.08 -10.13 -4.75
C LEU A 29 -7.51 -10.64 -4.89
N LYS A 30 -8.13 -10.44 -6.07
CA LYS A 30 -9.45 -10.99 -6.36
C LYS A 30 -9.45 -12.52 -6.45
N GLU A 31 -8.36 -13.11 -6.92
CA GLU A 31 -8.17 -14.58 -6.91
C GLU A 31 -7.93 -15.12 -5.50
N MET A 32 -7.15 -14.41 -4.68
CA MET A 32 -6.84 -14.80 -3.30
C MET A 32 -8.04 -14.64 -2.36
N TYR A 33 -8.83 -13.59 -2.55
CA TYR A 33 -10.00 -13.25 -1.73
C TYR A 33 -11.24 -13.01 -2.63
N PRO A 34 -11.80 -14.06 -3.23
CA PRO A 34 -12.94 -13.93 -4.15
C PRO A 34 -14.23 -13.52 -3.44
N GLU A 35 -14.27 -13.68 -2.12
CA GLU A 35 -15.42 -13.42 -1.26
C GLU A 35 -15.45 -11.98 -0.71
N VAL A 36 -14.45 -11.17 -1.06
CA VAL A 36 -14.34 -9.75 -0.74
C VAL A 36 -15.00 -8.93 -1.84
N GLU A 37 -15.75 -7.89 -1.44
CA GLU A 37 -16.30 -6.91 -2.36
C GLU A 37 -15.23 -5.86 -2.69
N TRP A 38 -14.59 -6.01 -3.85
CA TRP A 38 -13.53 -5.13 -4.31
C TRP A 38 -14.07 -3.86 -4.96
N ILE A 39 -13.75 -2.69 -4.38
CA ILE A 39 -14.19 -1.38 -4.86
C ILE A 39 -12.98 -0.62 -5.43
N LYS A 40 -13.02 -0.31 -6.73
CA LYS A 40 -11.97 0.51 -7.35
C LYS A 40 -12.15 1.97 -6.96
N VAL A 41 -11.06 2.60 -6.54
CA VAL A 41 -11.00 4.02 -6.22
C VAL A 41 -9.92 4.73 -7.04
N ASP A 42 -10.07 6.02 -7.22
CA ASP A 42 -9.12 6.90 -7.90
C ASP A 42 -8.08 7.53 -6.95
N ASN A 43 -8.45 7.70 -5.68
CA ASN A 43 -7.62 8.36 -4.68
C ASN A 43 -7.57 7.58 -3.36
N ALA A 44 -6.38 7.10 -3.00
CA ALA A 44 -6.15 6.38 -1.74
C ALA A 44 -6.42 7.26 -0.50
N SER A 45 -6.05 8.54 -0.52
CA SER A 45 -6.26 9.46 0.61
C SER A 45 -7.74 9.67 0.91
N ALA A 46 -8.59 9.80 -0.13
CA ALA A 46 -10.03 9.88 0.03
C ALA A 46 -10.61 8.55 0.58
N ALA A 47 -10.05 7.41 0.15
CA ALA A 47 -10.47 6.11 0.64
C ALA A 47 -10.12 5.87 2.11
N PHE A 48 -9.02 6.43 2.64
CA PHE A 48 -8.73 6.39 4.08
C PHE A 48 -9.86 7.02 4.91
N HIS A 49 -10.36 8.18 4.47
CA HIS A 49 -11.47 8.86 5.16
C HIS A 49 -12.73 7.99 5.16
N LYS A 50 -13.05 7.35 4.02
CA LYS A 50 -14.18 6.42 3.92
C LYS A 50 -14.06 5.19 4.80
N VAL A 51 -12.84 4.68 5.02
CA VAL A 51 -12.61 3.61 6.01
C VAL A 51 -12.87 4.12 7.42
N LYS A 52 -12.40 5.33 7.75
CA LYS A 52 -12.65 5.97 9.05
C LYS A 52 -14.15 6.21 9.31
N GLU A 53 -14.92 6.60 8.30
CA GLU A 53 -16.37 6.79 8.41
C GLU A 53 -17.17 5.47 8.38
N GLY A 54 -16.52 4.33 8.13
CA GLY A 54 -17.18 3.02 8.04
C GLY A 54 -17.94 2.77 6.75
N GLU A 55 -17.76 3.60 5.71
CA GLU A 55 -18.29 3.34 4.36
C GLU A 55 -17.58 2.16 3.69
N LEU A 56 -16.30 1.97 4.02
CA LEU A 56 -15.44 0.88 3.58
C LEU A 56 -14.89 0.14 4.80
N ASP A 57 -14.73 -1.18 4.68
CA ASP A 57 -14.16 -2.00 5.76
C ASP A 57 -12.62 -1.95 5.77
N ALA A 58 -11.99 -1.80 4.59
CA ALA A 58 -10.55 -1.67 4.46
C ALA A 58 -10.12 -1.00 3.15
N LEU A 59 -8.84 -0.60 3.09
CA LEU A 59 -8.19 -0.04 1.91
C LEU A 59 -6.86 -0.75 1.67
N VAL A 60 -6.60 -1.15 0.43
CA VAL A 60 -5.28 -1.55 -0.03
C VAL A 60 -4.45 -0.32 -0.34
N ALA A 61 -3.37 -0.12 0.43
CA ALA A 61 -2.40 0.95 0.25
C ALA A 61 -0.98 0.42 0.47
N THR A 62 0.03 1.16 -0.01
CA THR A 62 1.43 0.82 0.29
C THR A 62 1.70 0.99 1.78
N GLN A 63 2.60 0.19 2.35
CA GLN A 63 2.94 0.30 3.77
C GLN A 63 3.44 1.70 4.16
N LEU A 64 4.19 2.36 3.27
CA LEU A 64 4.63 3.74 3.45
C LEU A 64 3.44 4.71 3.58
N ASN A 65 2.48 4.63 2.66
CA ASN A 65 1.30 5.49 2.67
C ASN A 65 0.42 5.20 3.90
N SER A 66 0.22 3.92 4.24
CA SER A 66 -0.54 3.52 5.43
C SER A 66 0.07 4.06 6.71
N ARG A 67 1.39 3.89 6.93
CA ARG A 67 2.08 4.43 8.12
C ARG A 67 1.93 5.94 8.20
N TYR A 68 2.23 6.66 7.11
CA TYR A 68 2.12 8.11 7.08
C TYR A 68 0.69 8.61 7.37
N MET A 69 -0.32 8.03 6.72
CA MET A 69 -1.70 8.45 6.89
C MET A 69 -2.23 8.16 8.30
N ILE A 70 -1.91 6.98 8.85
CA ILE A 70 -2.32 6.60 10.20
C ILE A 70 -1.61 7.46 11.25
N ASP A 71 -0.30 7.59 11.18
CA ASP A 71 0.49 8.29 12.19
C ASP A 71 0.17 9.81 12.21
N HIS A 72 -0.15 10.39 11.05
CA HIS A 72 -0.35 11.84 10.93
C HIS A 72 -1.82 12.28 10.99
N TYR A 73 -2.74 11.52 10.40
CA TYR A 73 -4.14 11.95 10.23
C TYR A 73 -5.15 11.11 11.01
N TYR A 74 -4.86 9.84 11.29
CA TYR A 74 -5.81 8.92 11.95
C TYR A 74 -5.19 8.17 13.13
N PRO A 75 -4.46 8.84 14.03
CA PRO A 75 -3.74 8.18 15.11
C PRO A 75 -4.71 7.50 16.07
N ASN A 76 -4.52 6.20 16.29
CA ASN A 76 -5.38 5.36 17.14
C ASN A 76 -6.81 5.14 16.61
N GLU A 77 -7.16 5.65 15.43
CA GLU A 77 -8.46 5.42 14.78
C GLU A 77 -8.34 4.31 13.72
N LEU A 78 -7.25 4.34 12.95
CA LEU A 78 -6.96 3.34 11.92
C LEU A 78 -5.72 2.53 12.28
N TYR A 79 -5.66 1.32 11.77
CA TYR A 79 -4.49 0.43 11.86
C TYR A 79 -4.22 -0.21 10.50
N HIS A 80 -3.03 -0.76 10.32
CA HIS A 80 -2.67 -1.49 9.09
C HIS A 80 -2.10 -2.86 9.43
N PHE A 81 -2.25 -3.79 8.49
CA PHE A 81 -1.62 -5.11 8.48
C PHE A 81 -1.12 -5.42 7.08
N LEU A 82 -0.21 -6.39 6.97
CA LEU A 82 0.30 -6.86 5.68
C LEU A 82 -0.58 -8.00 5.16
N ILE A 83 -0.86 -8.01 3.86
CA ILE A 83 -1.59 -9.10 3.22
C ILE A 83 -0.62 -10.27 2.98
N PRO A 84 -0.84 -11.46 3.57
CA PRO A 84 0.05 -12.60 3.38
C PRO A 84 0.16 -12.99 1.91
N GLY A 85 1.37 -13.33 1.45
CA GLY A 85 1.61 -13.74 0.05
C GLY A 85 1.62 -12.60 -0.97
N VAL A 86 1.48 -11.35 -0.53
CA VAL A 86 1.63 -10.16 -1.38
C VAL A 86 3.00 -9.52 -1.09
N PRO A 87 3.85 -9.30 -2.11
CA PRO A 87 5.11 -8.62 -1.92
C PRO A 87 4.91 -7.15 -1.57
N ASN A 88 5.83 -6.59 -0.78
CA ASN A 88 5.82 -5.16 -0.49
C ASN A 88 5.98 -4.34 -1.78
N ALA A 89 5.25 -3.22 -1.86
CA ALA A 89 5.37 -2.30 -2.98
C ALA A 89 6.80 -1.75 -3.07
N SER A 90 7.39 -1.80 -4.27
CA SER A 90 8.66 -1.15 -4.57
C SER A 90 8.42 0.21 -5.24
N LEU A 91 9.29 1.17 -4.94
CA LEU A 91 9.35 2.46 -5.63
C LEU A 91 10.56 2.44 -6.55
N SER A 92 10.39 2.88 -7.80
CA SER A 92 11.46 2.87 -8.80
C SER A 92 11.28 4.01 -9.80
N PHE A 93 12.38 4.43 -10.41
CA PHE A 93 12.35 5.36 -11.53
C PHE A 93 12.14 4.61 -12.84
N ALA A 94 11.30 5.16 -13.72
CA ALA A 94 11.07 4.64 -15.05
C ALA A 94 11.74 5.53 -16.10
N PHE A 95 12.32 4.91 -17.14
CA PHE A 95 13.03 5.58 -18.22
C PHE A 95 12.59 5.04 -19.58
N PRO A 96 12.59 5.85 -20.65
CA PRO A 96 12.41 5.35 -22.01
C PRO A 96 13.42 4.26 -22.35
N ARG A 97 13.00 3.24 -23.12
CA ARG A 97 13.87 2.12 -23.51
C ARG A 97 15.12 2.56 -24.31
N GLY A 98 15.06 3.72 -24.97
CA GLY A 98 16.15 4.30 -25.75
C GLY A 98 17.16 5.15 -24.96
N GLU A 99 17.05 5.24 -23.63
CA GLU A 99 17.93 6.06 -22.79
C GLU A 99 18.67 5.24 -21.71
N PRO A 100 19.47 4.23 -22.09
CA PRO A 100 20.17 3.39 -21.12
C PRO A 100 21.22 4.17 -20.30
N GLU A 101 21.86 5.18 -20.89
CA GLU A 101 22.88 5.99 -20.20
C GLU A 101 22.26 6.80 -19.05
N LEU A 102 21.07 7.38 -19.25
CA LEU A 102 20.36 8.11 -18.19
C LEU A 102 19.99 7.18 -17.03
N LYS A 103 19.43 6.01 -17.35
CA LYS A 103 19.14 4.97 -16.37
C LYS A 103 20.38 4.62 -15.54
N ASP A 104 21.53 4.44 -16.19
CA ASP A 104 22.77 4.08 -15.51
C ASP A 104 23.33 5.20 -14.64
N ILE A 105 23.24 6.46 -15.08
CA ILE A 105 23.62 7.63 -14.27
C ILE A 105 22.78 7.69 -12.99
N ILE A 106 21.44 7.56 -13.11
CA ILE A 106 20.55 7.59 -11.96
C ILE A 106 20.81 6.40 -11.03
N ASN A 107 21.00 5.19 -11.57
CA ASN A 107 21.32 4.02 -10.75
C ASN A 107 22.63 4.18 -9.98
N LYS A 108 23.68 4.76 -10.59
CA LYS A 108 24.95 5.07 -9.88
C LYS A 108 24.72 6.07 -8.75
N ALA A 109 23.94 7.12 -8.99
CA ALA A 109 23.62 8.12 -7.97
C ALA A 109 22.85 7.49 -6.80
N LEU A 110 21.84 6.65 -7.08
CA LEU A 110 21.08 5.93 -6.05
C LEU A 110 21.96 4.98 -5.22
N ASN A 111 22.86 4.23 -5.88
CA ASN A 111 23.78 3.31 -5.20
C ASN A 111 24.81 4.02 -4.31
N ALA A 112 25.09 5.30 -4.55
CA ALA A 112 25.98 6.09 -3.71
C ALA A 112 25.31 6.60 -2.41
N ILE A 113 23.97 6.48 -2.27
CA ILE A 113 23.26 6.89 -1.06
C ILE A 113 23.41 5.79 0.01
N PRO A 114 23.98 6.09 1.20
CA PRO A 114 24.13 5.09 2.26
C PRO A 114 22.78 4.55 2.75
N GLN A 115 22.67 3.24 2.97
CA GLN A 115 21.45 2.59 3.46
C GLN A 115 20.91 3.20 4.77
N ALA A 116 21.79 3.71 5.64
CA ALA A 116 21.41 4.37 6.88
C ALA A 116 20.49 5.60 6.68
N LYS A 117 20.42 6.17 5.48
CA LYS A 117 19.50 7.27 5.15
C LYS A 117 18.11 6.82 4.66
N PHE A 118 17.89 5.52 4.48
CA PHE A 118 16.60 4.95 4.03
C PHE A 118 15.77 4.31 5.14
N CYS A 119 16.31 4.14 6.36
CA CYS A 119 15.53 3.64 7.49
C CYS A 119 14.69 4.78 8.09
N ALA A 120 13.37 4.73 7.85
CA ALA A 120 12.34 5.57 8.49
C ALA A 120 11.24 4.69 9.14
#